data_AF-A0A965U2X5-F1
#
_entry.id   AF-A0A965U2X5-F1
#
_cell.length_a   1.000
_cell.length_b   1.000
_cell.length_c   1.000
_cell.angle_alpha   90.00
_cell.angle_beta   90.00
_cell.angle_gamma   90.00
#
_symmetry.space_group_name_H-M   'P 1'
#
loop_
_entity.id
_entity.type
_entity.pdbx_description
1 polymer ?
#
loop_
_entity_poly.entity_id
_entity_poly.type
_entity_poly.pdbx_seq_one_letter_code
_entity_poly.pdbx_strand_id
1 'polypeptide(L)'
;MQYNITELCTLLEQKKALLLRWTAKTEEMFFAPVERLAGNLAEREALLHELETVEARIGALCEGDDTLQAALAGNSGDIPPALAPVSDRVQSLRACVSGLLRSERSMAQRLQQEKNGLLEKIKGMQAGGAAAGQYHRAAQTANGVRHKKVPPKLI
;
A
#
# COMPACT_ATOMS: atom_id res chain seq x y z
N MET A 1 -18.95 -1.29 34.11
CA MET A 1 -18.16 -0.49 33.15
C MET A 1 -19.13 0.33 32.33
N GLN A 2 -18.92 1.64 32.23
CA GLN A 2 -19.69 2.49 31.32
C GLN A 2 -18.93 2.51 30.00
N TYR A 3 -19.42 1.77 29.02
CA TYR A 3 -18.78 1.69 27.70
C TYR A 3 -18.74 3.09 27.07
N ASN A 4 -17.59 3.53 26.54
CA ASN A 4 -17.56 4.71 25.69
C ASN A 4 -18.03 4.36 24.25
N ILE A 5 -19.26 3.85 24.15
CA ILE A 5 -19.89 3.43 22.89
C ILE A 5 -19.90 4.57 21.88
N THR A 6 -20.09 5.81 22.35
CA THR A 6 -20.08 7.00 21.51
C THR A 6 -18.72 7.18 20.84
N GLU A 7 -17.62 7.16 21.61
CA GLU A 7 -16.26 7.28 21.04
C GLU A 7 -15.94 6.11 20.11
N LEU A 8 -16.29 4.88 20.49
CA LEU A 8 -16.08 3.71 19.64
C LEU A 8 -16.84 3.85 18.31
N CYS A 9 -18.11 4.27 18.34
CA CYS A 9 -18.88 4.52 17.13
C CYS A 9 -18.25 5.62 16.27
N THR A 10 -17.76 6.70 16.88
CA THR A 10 -17.03 7.76 16.17
C THR A 10 -15.79 7.23 15.47
N LEU A 11 -14.98 6.40 16.14
CA LEU A 11 -13.79 5.80 15.56
C LEU A 11 -14.14 4.83 14.41
N LEU A 12 -15.22 4.06 14.53
CA LEU A 12 -15.68 3.18 13.46
C LEU A 12 -16.15 3.96 12.22
N GLU A 13 -16.79 5.12 12.39
CA GLU A 13 -17.13 6.01 11.26
C GLU A 13 -15.88 6.63 10.63
N GLN A 14 -14.89 7.03 11.45
CA GLN A 14 -13.60 7.52 10.94
C GLN A 14 -12.89 6.45 10.12
N LYS A 15 -12.80 5.22 10.64
CA LYS A 15 -12.26 4.05 9.93
C LYS A 15 -12.97 3.85 8.59
N LYS A 16 -14.31 3.94 8.58
CA LYS A 16 -15.11 3.80 7.36
C LYS A 16 -14.79 4.89 6.35
N ALA A 17 -14.71 6.14 6.78
CA ALA A 17 -14.36 7.26 5.91
C ALA A 17 -12.96 7.09 5.28
N LEU A 18 -11.98 6.61 6.05
CA LEU A 18 -10.64 6.30 5.56
C LEU A 18 -10.66 5.19 4.49
N LEU A 19 -11.38 4.10 4.73
CA LEU A 19 -11.53 3.01 3.76
C LEU A 19 -12.24 3.46 2.46
N LEU A 20 -13.22 4.36 2.57
CA LEU A 20 -13.88 4.94 1.40
C LEU A 20 -12.94 5.84 0.60
N ARG A 21 -12.15 6.70 1.28
CA ARG A 21 -11.10 7.52 0.63
C ARG A 21 -10.07 6.64 -0.06
N TRP A 22 -9.65 5.55 0.57
CA TRP A 22 -8.74 4.59 -0.03
C TRP A 22 -9.33 3.96 -1.28
N THR A 23 -10.61 3.55 -1.22
CA THR A 23 -11.30 2.96 -2.36
C THR A 23 -11.35 3.93 -3.54
N ALA A 24 -11.73 5.20 -3.28
CA ALA A 24 -11.73 6.25 -4.29
C ALA A 24 -10.34 6.46 -4.91
N LYS A 25 -9.27 6.48 -4.09
CA LYS A 25 -7.89 6.58 -4.59
C LYS A 25 -7.48 5.39 -5.45
N THR A 26 -7.94 4.19 -5.10
CA THR A 26 -7.68 2.97 -5.87
C THR A 26 -8.36 3.02 -7.24
N GLU A 27 -9.59 3.56 -7.29
CA GLU A 27 -10.31 3.78 -8.54
C GLU A 27 -9.65 4.88 -9.39
N GLU A 28 -9.23 5.99 -8.79
CA GLU A 28 -8.48 7.06 -9.47
C GLU A 28 -7.21 6.51 -10.11
N MET A 29 -6.47 5.67 -9.39
CA MET A 29 -5.25 5.04 -9.90
C MET A 29 -5.52 4.20 -11.14
N PHE A 30 -6.68 3.56 -11.26
CA PHE A 30 -7.02 2.69 -12.38
C PHE A 30 -6.99 3.43 -13.73
N PHE A 31 -7.35 4.71 -13.73
CA PHE A 31 -7.38 5.56 -14.92
C PHE A 31 -6.25 6.59 -14.96
N ALA A 32 -5.45 6.69 -13.90
CA ALA A 32 -4.36 7.65 -13.81
C ALA A 32 -3.21 7.31 -14.76
N PRO A 33 -2.60 8.31 -15.42
CA PRO A 33 -1.36 8.12 -16.16
C PRO A 33 -0.20 7.79 -15.20
N VAL A 34 0.84 7.13 -15.72
CA VAL A 34 1.94 6.55 -14.92
C VAL A 34 2.63 7.60 -14.04
N GLU A 35 2.77 8.82 -14.53
CA GLU A 35 3.40 9.94 -13.84
C GLU A 35 2.67 10.34 -12.56
N ARG A 36 1.35 10.07 -12.48
CA ARG A 36 0.53 10.37 -11.30
C ARG A 36 0.44 9.20 -10.32
N LEU A 37 0.90 8.00 -10.70
CA LEU A 37 0.82 6.82 -9.83
C LEU A 37 1.67 6.97 -8.56
N ALA A 38 2.85 7.59 -8.65
CA ALA A 38 3.71 7.80 -7.49
C ALA A 38 3.04 8.67 -6.42
N GLY A 39 2.36 9.75 -6.81
CA GLY A 39 1.60 10.60 -5.90
C GLY A 39 0.42 9.88 -5.27
N ASN A 40 -0.35 9.13 -6.07
CA ASN A 40 -1.48 8.35 -5.56
C ASN A 40 -1.04 7.24 -4.59
N LEU A 41 0.12 6.62 -4.81
CA LEU A 41 0.70 5.65 -3.88
C LEU A 41 1.12 6.30 -2.56
N ALA A 42 1.73 7.48 -2.60
CA ALA A 42 2.10 8.22 -1.39
C ALA A 42 0.86 8.64 -0.58
N GLU A 43 -0.21 9.08 -1.24
CA GLU A 43 -1.48 9.39 -0.57
C GLU A 43 -2.13 8.14 0.07
N ARG A 44 -2.03 6.98 -0.59
CA ARG A 44 -2.46 5.71 0.00
C ARG A 44 -1.64 5.35 1.23
N GLU A 45 -0.33 5.51 1.20
CA GLU A 45 0.52 5.27 2.38
C GLU A 45 0.11 6.16 3.56
N ALA A 46 -0.19 7.44 3.31
CA ALA A 46 -0.69 8.34 4.36
C ALA A 46 -2.04 7.88 4.93
N LEU A 47 -2.97 7.44 4.07
CA LEU A 47 -4.24 6.85 4.51
C LEU A 47 -4.04 5.57 5.35
N LEU A 48 -3.01 4.77 5.05
CA LEU A 48 -2.69 3.57 5.82
C LEU A 48 -2.29 3.94 7.25
N HIS A 49 -1.41 4.93 7.40
CA HIS A 49 -0.99 5.39 8.72
C HIS A 49 -2.14 6.01 9.53
N GLU A 50 -3.03 6.77 8.88
CA GLU A 50 -4.26 7.26 9.53
C GLU A 50 -5.14 6.09 10.00
N LEU A 51 -5.27 5.04 9.18
CA LEU A 51 -6.05 3.84 9.51
C LEU A 51 -5.42 3.08 10.69
N GLU A 52 -4.12 2.84 10.67
CA GLU A 52 -3.36 2.20 11.76
C GLU A 52 -3.56 2.94 13.08
N THR A 53 -3.55 4.28 13.04
CA THR A 53 -3.80 5.12 14.22
C THR A 53 -5.21 4.90 14.77
N VAL A 54 -6.21 4.84 13.90
CA VAL A 54 -7.60 4.57 14.30
C VAL A 54 -7.77 3.15 14.84
N GLU A 55 -7.17 2.14 14.20
CA GLU A 55 -7.18 0.75 14.70
C GLU A 55 -6.58 0.65 16.10
N ALA A 56 -5.43 1.29 16.33
CA ALA A 56 -4.78 1.27 17.64
C ALA A 56 -5.68 1.87 18.74
N ARG A 57 -6.39 2.97 18.43
CA ARG A 57 -7.35 3.59 19.36
C ARG A 57 -8.57 2.71 19.61
N ILE A 58 -9.11 2.07 18.58
CA ILE A 58 -10.20 1.10 18.73
C ILE A 58 -9.75 -0.07 19.61
N GLY A 59 -8.56 -0.60 19.36
CA GLY A 59 -7.95 -1.69 20.13
C GLY A 59 -7.79 -1.32 21.60
N ALA A 60 -7.22 -0.15 21.89
CA ALA A 60 -7.05 0.33 23.26
C ALA A 60 -8.38 0.53 24.00
N LEU A 61 -9.43 1.00 23.32
CA LEU A 61 -10.77 1.16 23.92
C LEU A 61 -11.47 -0.17 24.22
N CYS A 62 -11.08 -1.24 23.52
CA CYS A 62 -11.70 -2.56 23.64
C CYS A 62 -10.78 -3.57 24.35
N GLU A 63 -9.64 -3.12 24.88
CA GLU A 63 -8.67 -3.97 25.56
C GLU A 63 -9.28 -4.50 26.88
N GLY A 64 -9.21 -5.82 27.06
CA GLY A 64 -9.74 -6.48 28.25
C GLY A 64 -11.27 -6.63 28.30
N ASP A 65 -12.00 -6.29 27.23
CA ASP A 65 -13.45 -6.45 27.14
C ASP A 65 -13.85 -7.42 26.02
N ASP A 66 -14.04 -8.68 26.38
CA ASP A 66 -14.41 -9.75 25.44
C ASP A 66 -15.75 -9.49 24.73
N THR A 67 -16.66 -8.73 25.35
CA THR A 67 -17.98 -8.45 24.78
C THR A 67 -17.87 -7.40 23.68
N LEU A 68 -17.09 -6.35 23.90
CA LEU A 68 -16.76 -5.36 22.86
C LEU A 68 -15.96 -5.99 21.72
N GLN A 69 -15.00 -6.85 22.05
CA GLN A 69 -14.21 -7.55 21.04
C GLN A 69 -15.10 -8.48 20.19
N ALA A 70 -16.05 -9.19 20.79
CA ALA A 70 -17.01 -10.01 20.07
C ALA A 70 -17.93 -9.17 19.15
N ALA A 71 -18.36 -7.99 19.60
CA ALA A 71 -19.15 -7.06 18.79
C ALA A 71 -18.33 -6.51 17.60
N LEU A 72 -17.05 -6.17 17.81
CA LEU A 72 -16.11 -5.76 16.74
C LEU A 72 -15.79 -6.88 15.76
N ALA A 73 -15.73 -8.11 16.25
CA ALA A 73 -15.58 -9.31 15.44
C ALA A 73 -16.87 -9.64 14.66
N GLY A 74 -17.94 -8.85 14.78
CA GLY A 74 -19.18 -9.00 14.02
C GLY A 74 -19.80 -10.38 14.17
N ASN A 75 -19.64 -10.99 15.35
CA ASN A 75 -20.30 -12.25 15.70
C ASN A 75 -21.77 -11.96 15.98
N SER A 76 -22.68 -12.59 15.26
CA SER A 76 -24.13 -12.38 15.39
C SER A 76 -24.76 -13.11 16.60
N GLY A 77 -23.98 -13.35 17.66
CA GLY A 77 -24.48 -13.96 18.90
C GLY A 77 -25.35 -12.98 19.71
N ASP A 78 -25.62 -13.32 20.97
CA ASP A 78 -26.30 -12.45 21.94
C ASP A 78 -25.42 -11.22 22.27
N ILE A 79 -25.37 -10.27 21.34
CA ILE A 79 -24.77 -8.96 21.56
C ILE A 79 -25.73 -8.18 22.46
N PRO A 80 -25.25 -7.62 23.59
CA PRO A 80 -26.08 -6.77 24.44
C PRO A 80 -26.72 -5.64 23.61
N PRO A 81 -28.01 -5.29 23.83
CA PRO A 81 -28.69 -4.24 23.07
C PRO A 81 -27.95 -2.90 23.06
N ALA A 82 -27.19 -2.59 24.12
CA ALA A 82 -26.34 -1.40 24.21
C ALA A 82 -25.24 -1.33 23.14
N LEU A 83 -24.80 -2.47 22.59
CA LEU A 83 -23.76 -2.57 21.56
C LEU A 83 -24.31 -2.71 20.14
N ALA A 84 -25.64 -2.70 19.96
CA ALA A 84 -26.24 -2.71 18.62
C ALA A 84 -25.66 -1.63 17.68
N PRO A 85 -25.45 -0.36 18.11
CA PRO A 85 -24.86 0.66 17.24
C PRO A 85 -23.42 0.38 16.78
N VAL A 86 -22.68 -0.41 17.55
CA VAL A 86 -21.32 -0.86 17.22
C VAL A 86 -21.40 -1.97 16.17
N SER A 87 -22.26 -2.96 16.40
CA SER A 87 -22.50 -4.07 15.47
C SER A 87 -22.92 -3.57 14.08
N ASP A 88 -23.85 -2.62 14.00
CA ASP A 88 -24.32 -2.05 12.73
C ASP A 88 -23.17 -1.39 11.95
N ARG A 89 -22.29 -0.67 12.64
CA ARG A 89 -21.11 -0.02 12.04
C ARG A 89 -20.08 -1.02 11.57
N VAL A 90 -19.84 -2.06 12.35
CA VAL A 90 -18.95 -3.18 11.98
C VAL A 90 -19.45 -3.89 10.72
N GLN A 91 -20.76 -4.13 10.61
CA GLN A 91 -21.35 -4.70 9.39
C GLN A 91 -21.16 -3.78 8.18
N SER A 92 -21.40 -2.47 8.35
CA SER A 92 -21.15 -1.49 7.29
C SER A 92 -19.68 -1.45 6.85
N LEU A 93 -18.75 -1.51 7.81
CA LEU A 93 -17.31 -1.59 7.55
C LEU A 93 -16.93 -2.85 6.77
N ARG A 94 -17.50 -4.01 7.09
CA ARG A 94 -17.26 -5.26 6.35
C ARG A 94 -17.65 -5.17 4.89
N ALA A 95 -18.77 -4.50 4.60
CA ALA A 95 -19.19 -4.25 3.22
C ALA A 95 -18.15 -3.38 2.48
N CYS A 96 -17.65 -2.32 3.12
CA CYS A 96 -16.59 -1.46 2.58
C CYS A 96 -15.29 -2.25 2.32
N VAL A 97 -14.81 -3.02 3.29
CA VAL A 97 -13.60 -3.84 3.17
C VAL A 97 -13.74 -4.88 2.05
N SER A 98 -14.90 -5.54 1.95
CA SER A 98 -15.14 -6.51 0.88
C SER A 98 -15.13 -5.85 -0.51
N GLY A 99 -15.64 -4.62 -0.63
CA GLY A 99 -15.54 -3.82 -1.85
C GLY A 99 -14.08 -3.49 -2.19
N LEU A 100 -13.34 -3.00 -1.19
CA LEU A 100 -11.94 -2.62 -1.33
C LEU A 100 -11.06 -3.80 -1.78
N LEU A 101 -11.20 -4.98 -1.14
CA LEU A 101 -10.40 -6.16 -1.50
C LEU A 101 -10.60 -6.60 -2.96
N ARG A 102 -11.77 -6.33 -3.53
CA ARG A 102 -12.04 -6.60 -4.96
C ARG A 102 -11.31 -5.60 -5.86
N SER A 103 -11.37 -4.30 -5.56
CA SER A 103 -10.71 -3.27 -6.37
C SER A 103 -9.18 -3.36 -6.28
N GLU A 104 -8.63 -3.69 -5.11
CA GLU A 104 -7.19 -3.87 -4.89
C GLU A 104 -6.57 -4.94 -5.80
N ARG A 105 -7.23 -6.09 -5.96
CA ARG A 105 -6.72 -7.16 -6.83
C ARG A 105 -6.60 -6.70 -8.27
N SER A 106 -7.61 -5.99 -8.78
CA SER A 106 -7.61 -5.45 -10.14
C SER A 106 -6.50 -4.39 -10.31
N MET A 107 -6.30 -3.53 -9.30
CA MET A 107 -5.26 -2.51 -9.34
C MET A 107 -3.85 -3.12 -9.32
N ALA A 108 -3.61 -4.13 -8.49
CA ALA A 108 -2.34 -4.85 -8.45
C ALA A 108 -2.01 -5.49 -9.81
N GLN A 109 -2.99 -6.09 -10.48
CA GLN A 109 -2.83 -6.65 -11.83
C GLN A 109 -2.42 -5.57 -12.85
N ARG A 110 -3.08 -4.39 -12.82
CA ARG A 110 -2.73 -3.27 -13.71
C ARG A 110 -1.30 -2.77 -13.46
N LEU A 111 -0.91 -2.55 -12.20
CA LEU A 111 0.46 -2.11 -11.88
C LEU A 111 1.50 -3.12 -12.38
N GLN A 112 1.21 -4.42 -12.28
CA GLN A 112 2.09 -5.46 -12.80
C GLN A 112 2.19 -5.44 -14.33
N GLN A 113 1.10 -5.17 -15.04
CA GLN A 113 1.11 -5.01 -16.50
C GLN A 113 1.94 -3.79 -16.93
N GLU A 114 1.76 -2.65 -16.28
CA GLU A 114 2.56 -1.44 -16.55
C GLU A 114 4.05 -1.69 -16.31
N LYS A 115 4.39 -2.33 -15.19
CA LYS A 115 5.77 -2.74 -14.88
C LYS A 115 6.35 -3.64 -15.97
N ASN A 116 5.62 -4.65 -16.41
CA ASN A 116 6.08 -5.56 -17.47
C ASN A 116 6.26 -4.83 -18.81
N GLY A 117 5.35 -3.93 -19.17
CA GLY A 117 5.46 -3.10 -20.37
C GLY A 117 6.69 -2.19 -20.36
N LEU A 118 7.02 -1.60 -19.21
CA LEU A 118 8.23 -0.80 -19.05
C LEU A 118 9.50 -1.66 -19.19
N LEU A 119 9.52 -2.85 -18.60
CA LEU A 119 10.65 -3.77 -18.71
C LEU A 119 10.89 -4.23 -20.16
N GLU A 120 9.83 -4.55 -20.91
CA GLU A 120 9.96 -4.93 -22.31
C GLU A 120 10.44 -3.76 -23.19
N LYS A 121 9.98 -2.52 -22.93
CA LYS A 121 10.52 -1.32 -23.60
C LYS A 121 12.03 -1.16 -23.36
N ILE A 122 12.48 -1.34 -22.12
CA ILE A 122 13.91 -1.28 -21.77
C ILE A 122 14.70 -2.36 -22.51
N LYS A 123 14.21 -3.61 -22.54
CA LYS A 123 14.84 -4.70 -23.28
C LYS A 123 14.89 -4.43 -24.79
N GLY A 124 13.81 -3.89 -25.37
CA GLY A 124 13.76 -3.52 -26.78
C GLY A 124 14.76 -2.43 -27.15
N MET A 125 14.94 -1.42 -26.28
CA MET A 125 15.96 -0.39 -26.45
C MET A 125 17.38 -0.95 -26.37
N GLN A 126 17.61 -1.96 -25.51
CA GLN A 126 18.90 -2.65 -25.40
C GLN A 126 19.16 -3.58 -26.60
N ALA A 127 18.13 -4.24 -27.14
CA ALA A 127 18.22 -5.14 -28.29
C ALA A 127 18.41 -4.41 -29.63
N GLY A 128 17.83 -3.22 -29.80
CA GLY A 128 18.12 -2.33 -30.93
C GLY A 128 19.50 -1.66 -30.85
N GLY A 129 20.17 -1.78 -29.69
CA GLY A 129 21.47 -1.20 -29.38
C GLY A 129 22.65 -2.13 -29.65
N ALA A 130 22.76 -2.74 -30.84
CA ALA A 130 24.02 -3.34 -31.29
C ALA A 130 25.18 -2.31 -31.39
N ALA A 131 24.91 -1.02 -31.13
CA ALA A 131 25.89 0.05 -30.92
C ALA A 131 26.28 0.27 -29.42
N ALA A 132 25.75 -0.52 -28.48
CA ALA A 132 26.07 -0.42 -27.05
C ALA A 132 27.50 -0.91 -26.70
N GLY A 133 28.23 -1.47 -27.67
CA GLY A 133 29.64 -1.87 -27.51
C GLY A 133 30.61 -0.70 -27.33
N GLN A 134 30.21 0.55 -27.66
CA GLN A 134 31.07 1.73 -27.47
C GLN A 134 30.98 2.34 -26.07
N TYR A 135 29.86 2.19 -25.35
CA TYR A 135 29.71 2.75 -24.00
C TYR A 135 30.44 1.94 -22.92
N HIS A 136 30.53 0.61 -23.08
CA HIS A 136 31.32 -0.22 -22.15
C HIS A 136 32.83 0.07 -22.22
N ARG A 137 33.35 0.46 -23.39
CA ARG A 137 34.76 0.85 -23.55
C ARG A 137 35.07 2.19 -22.88
N ALA A 138 34.17 3.18 -22.96
CA ALA A 138 34.36 4.47 -22.30
C ALA A 138 34.31 4.38 -20.76
N ALA A 139 33.49 3.48 -20.21
CA ALA A 139 33.39 3.26 -18.76
C ALA A 139 34.60 2.51 -18.17
N GLN A 140 35.26 1.64 -18.94
CA GLN A 140 36.49 0.95 -18.49
C GLN A 140 37.72 1.86 -18.48
N THR A 141 37.80 2.86 -19.38
CA THR A 141 38.92 3.81 -19.41
C THR A 141 38.82 4.88 -18.30
N ALA A 142 37.63 5.13 -17.75
CA ALA A 142 37.40 6.16 -16.74
C ALA A 142 37.70 5.72 -15.28
N ASN A 143 37.74 4.41 -15.00
CA ASN A 143 38.03 3.87 -13.66
C ASN A 143 39.44 3.29 -13.47
N GLY A 144 40.34 3.50 -14.44
CA GLY A 144 41.73 3.02 -14.39
C GLY A 144 42.75 4.10 -14.03
N VAL A 145 42.67 4.67 -12.80
CA VAL A 145 43.79 5.44 -12.27
C VAL A 145 44.99 4.51 -12.09
N ARG A 146 46.02 4.74 -12.91
CA ARG A 146 47.45 4.57 -12.61
C ARG A 146 47.80 3.55 -11.53
N HIS A 147 48.02 2.30 -11.92
CA HIS A 147 49.07 1.51 -11.27
C HIS A 147 50.40 1.75 -12.00
N LYS A 148 51.38 2.15 -11.19
CA LYS A 148 52.75 2.56 -11.51
C LYS A 148 53.40 1.67 -12.58
N LYS A 149 54.16 2.32 -13.48
CA LYS A 149 55.27 1.69 -14.20
C LYS A 149 56.16 0.96 -13.19
N VAL A 150 56.22 -0.35 -13.28
CA VAL A 150 57.43 -1.12 -12.91
C VAL A 150 57.90 -1.72 -14.23
N PRO A 151 59.05 -1.31 -14.77
CA PRO A 151 59.57 -1.92 -15.99
C PRO A 151 60.03 -3.36 -15.70
N PRO A 152 59.92 -4.28 -16.67
CA PRO A 152 60.41 -5.63 -16.52
C PRO A 152 61.95 -5.64 -16.55
N LYS A 153 62.54 -6.53 -15.75
CA LYS A 153 63.98 -6.81 -15.67
C LYS A 153 64.55 -7.19 -17.04
N LEU A 154 65.77 -6.75 -17.33
CA LEU A 154 66.66 -7.36 -18.32
C LEU A 154 68.05 -7.53 -17.67
N ILE A 155 68.48 -8.79 -17.61
CA ILE A 155 69.84 -9.36 -17.53
C ILE A 155 70.87 -8.58 -16.69
#